data_AF-A0A833LSJ8-F1
#
_entry.id   AF-A0A833LSJ8-F1
#
_cell.length_a   1.000
_cell.length_b   1.000
_cell.length_c   1.000
_cell.angle_alpha   90.00
_cell.angle_beta   90.00
_cell.angle_gamma   90.00
#
_symmetry.space_group_name_H-M   'P 1'
#
loop_
_entity.id
_entity.type
_entity.pdbx_description
1 polymer ?
#
loop_
_entity_poly.entity_id
_entity_poly.type
_entity_poly.pdbx_seq_one_letter_code
_entity_poly.pdbx_strand_id
1 'polypeptide(L)' 'MKTRMNKTVAALVVAGIGFGTVGAAWGAESLQDVLKRRGLSQQDVLAAAKTYVPTGKRDEFVVFSSGGQSGQMIVYGIPS' A
#
# COMPACT_ATOMS: atom_id res chain seq x y z
N MET A 1 48.03 -10.74 23.48
CA MET A 1 46.83 -9.89 23.72
C MET A 1 46.25 -9.25 22.45
N LYS A 2 47.06 -8.86 21.44
CA LYS A 2 46.58 -8.19 20.21
C LYS A 2 45.57 -8.98 19.37
N THR A 3 45.65 -10.31 19.33
CA THR A 3 44.78 -11.17 18.51
C THR A 3 43.33 -11.27 19.01
N ARG A 4 43.08 -11.04 20.30
CA ARG A 4 41.71 -11.05 20.87
C ARG A 4 40.96 -9.74 20.59
N MET A 5 41.68 -8.62 20.58
CA MET A 5 41.13 -7.29 20.27
C MET A 5 40.61 -7.20 18.83
N ASN A 6 41.32 -7.82 17.87
CA ASN A 6 40.88 -7.81 16.46
C ASN A 6 39.63 -8.67 16.24
N LYS A 7 39.46 -9.76 17.01
CA LYS A 7 38.26 -10.60 16.95
C LYS A 7 37.03 -9.91 17.56
N THR A 8 37.21 -9.14 18.63
CA THR A 8 36.12 -8.37 19.25
C THR A 8 35.68 -7.18 18.40
N VAL A 9 36.62 -6.50 17.73
CA VAL A 9 36.30 -5.42 16.78
C VAL A 9 35.56 -5.98 15.56
N ALA A 10 36.00 -7.12 15.01
CA ALA A 10 35.30 -7.77 13.91
C ALA A 10 33.87 -8.22 14.29
N ALA A 11 33.68 -8.76 15.50
CA ALA A 11 32.36 -9.16 15.99
C ALA A 11 31.41 -7.97 16.16
N LEU A 12 31.91 -6.80 16.61
CA LEU A 12 31.11 -5.58 16.76
C LEU A 12 30.73 -4.95 15.42
N VAL A 13 31.59 -5.03 14.40
CA VAL A 13 31.26 -4.56 13.04
C VAL A 13 30.19 -5.45 12.39
N VAL A 14 30.28 -6.77 12.55
CA VAL A 14 29.25 -7.71 12.05
C VAL A 14 27.92 -7.51 12.77
N ALA A 15 27.92 -7.27 14.08
CA ALA A 15 26.70 -6.95 14.83
C ALA A 15 26.12 -5.58 14.43
N GLY A 16 26.96 -4.55 14.22
CA GLY A 16 26.52 -3.22 13.79
C GLY A 16 25.89 -3.19 12.39
N ILE A 17 26.42 -3.99 11.46
CA ILE A 17 25.86 -4.16 10.11
C ILE A 17 24.61 -5.04 10.13
N GLY A 18 24.58 -6.07 10.99
CA GLY A 18 23.41 -6.92 11.19
C GLY A 18 22.19 -6.19 11.77
N PHE A 19 22.39 -5.16 12.59
CA PHE A 19 21.30 -4.34 13.14
C PHE A 19 20.82 -3.21 12.20
N GLY A 20 21.68 -2.70 11.32
CA GLY A 20 21.32 -1.60 10.41
C GLY A 20 20.40 -1.98 9.24
N THR A 21 20.30 -3.27 8.91
CA THR A 21 19.53 -3.76 7.74
C THR A 21 18.13 -4.26 8.06
N VAL A 22 17.76 -4.39 9.34
CA VAL A 22 16.43 -4.89 9.76
C VAL A 22 15.32 -3.83 9.61
N GLY A 23 15.68 -2.55 9.45
CA GLY A 23 14.73 -1.44 9.41
C GLY A 23 14.07 -1.13 8.05
N ALA A 24 14.57 -1.68 6.93
CA ALA A 24 14.12 -1.28 5.60
C ALA A 24 13.04 -2.20 4.98
N ALA A 25 12.75 -3.36 5.59
CA ALA A 25 11.88 -4.39 5.00
C ALA A 25 10.43 -4.37 5.52
N TRP A 26 10.07 -3.40 6.35
CA TRP A 26 8.71 -3.29 6.89
C TRP A 26 7.84 -2.45 5.95
N GLY A 27 7.18 -3.10 4.97
CA GLY A 27 5.77 -2.76 4.68
C GLY A 27 5.36 -2.22 3.31
N ALA A 28 6.19 -2.28 2.25
CA ALA A 28 5.70 -2.04 0.88
C ALA A 28 5.52 -3.39 0.16
N GLU A 29 4.32 -3.96 0.26
CA GLU A 29 3.96 -5.15 -0.51
C GLU A 29 3.93 -4.81 -2.01
N SER A 30 4.55 -5.65 -2.85
CA SER A 30 4.54 -5.39 -4.29
C SER A 30 3.15 -5.63 -4.88
N LEU A 31 2.86 -5.02 -6.03
CA LEU A 31 1.61 -5.28 -6.75
C LEU A 31 1.42 -6.79 -6.96
N GLN A 32 2.48 -7.50 -7.34
CA GLN A 32 2.45 -8.93 -7.62
C GLN A 32 2.08 -9.76 -6.38
N ASP A 33 2.54 -9.35 -5.19
CA ASP A 33 2.19 -10.00 -3.93
C ASP A 33 0.71 -9.80 -3.61
N VAL A 34 0.18 -8.58 -3.84
CA VAL A 34 -1.24 -8.27 -3.68
C VAL A 34 -2.10 -9.10 -4.64
N LEU A 35 -1.70 -9.24 -5.91
CA LEU A 35 -2.43 -10.04 -6.90
C LEU A 35 -2.51 -11.50 -6.48
N LYS A 36 -1.38 -12.09 -6.08
CA LYS A 36 -1.34 -13.47 -5.60
C LYS A 36 -2.19 -13.68 -4.37
N ARG A 37 -2.07 -12.80 -3.37
CA ARG A 37 -2.83 -12.89 -2.11
C ARG A 37 -4.34 -12.73 -2.31
N ARG A 38 -4.75 -11.82 -3.20
CA ARG A 38 -6.16 -11.57 -3.52
C ARG A 38 -6.72 -12.49 -4.61
N GLY A 39 -5.89 -13.36 -5.19
CA GLY A 39 -6.28 -14.24 -6.30
C GLY A 39 -6.73 -13.46 -7.54
N LEU A 40 -6.18 -12.26 -7.79
CA LEU A 40 -6.59 -11.38 -8.87
C LEU A 40 -5.76 -11.63 -10.13
N SER A 41 -6.43 -11.66 -11.28
CA SER A 41 -5.76 -11.57 -12.58
C SER A 41 -5.43 -10.11 -12.92
N GLN A 42 -4.54 -9.92 -13.90
CA GLN A 42 -4.24 -8.59 -14.44
C GLN A 42 -5.48 -7.93 -15.07
N GLN A 43 -6.42 -8.73 -15.59
CA GLN A 43 -7.66 -8.22 -16.18
C GLN A 43 -8.58 -7.64 -15.12
N ASP A 44 -8.65 -8.26 -13.94
CA ASP A 44 -9.45 -7.79 -12.81
C ASP A 44 -8.93 -6.44 -12.31
N VAL A 45 -7.61 -6.28 -12.24
CA VAL A 45 -6.96 -5.02 -11.87
C VAL A 45 -7.23 -3.95 -12.91
N LEU A 46 -7.15 -4.29 -14.19
CA LEU A 46 -7.44 -3.36 -15.28
C LEU A 46 -8.90 -2.91 -15.25
N ALA A 47 -9.84 -3.81 -14.96
CA ALA A 47 -11.24 -3.48 -14.80
C ALA A 47 -11.48 -2.56 -13.61
N ALA A 48 -10.87 -2.84 -12.45
CA ALA A 48 -10.94 -1.98 -11.27
C ALA A 48 -10.30 -0.60 -11.51
N ALA A 49 -9.18 -0.55 -12.22
CA ALA A 49 -8.50 0.70 -12.54
C ALA A 49 -9.35 1.61 -13.45
N LYS A 50 -10.28 1.06 -14.24
CA LYS A 50 -11.19 1.85 -15.08
C LYS A 50 -12.26 2.61 -14.27
N THR A 51 -12.62 2.13 -13.09
CA THR A 51 -13.60 2.80 -12.23
C THR A 51 -12.94 3.70 -11.19
N TYR A 52 -11.61 3.62 -11.04
CA TYR A 52 -10.86 4.42 -10.08
C TYR A 52 -10.69 5.86 -10.55
N VAL A 53 -11.15 6.82 -9.74
CA VAL A 53 -10.93 8.25 -9.97
C VAL A 53 -9.72 8.71 -9.14
N PRO A 54 -8.63 9.19 -9.78
CA PRO A 54 -7.46 9.67 -9.05
C PRO A 54 -7.79 10.91 -8.20
N THR A 55 -7.08 11.05 -7.07
CA THR A 55 -7.22 12.20 -6.17
C THR A 55 -7.08 13.54 -6.92
N GLY A 56 -7.99 14.47 -6.66
CA GLY A 56 -7.99 15.80 -7.28
C GLY A 56 -8.61 15.85 -8.68
N LYS A 57 -9.08 14.72 -9.22
CA LYS A 57 -9.97 14.70 -10.38
C LYS A 57 -11.43 14.83 -9.95
N ARG A 58 -12.27 15.29 -10.86
CA ARG A 58 -13.72 15.40 -10.65
C ARG A 58 -14.40 14.17 -11.21
N ASP A 59 -15.46 13.75 -10.53
CA ASP A 59 -16.40 12.77 -11.04
C ASP A 59 -17.15 13.32 -12.26
N GLU A 60 -17.51 12.41 -13.16
CA GLU A 60 -18.14 12.78 -14.43
C GLU A 60 -19.63 13.13 -14.24
N PHE A 61 -20.29 12.42 -13.34
CA PHE A 61 -21.71 12.57 -13.08
C PHE A 61 -22.00 12.81 -11.60
N VAL A 62 -23.09 13.53 -11.34
CA VAL A 62 -23.64 13.73 -10.01
C VAL A 62 -24.99 13.03 -9.92
N VAL A 63 -25.14 12.14 -8.94
CA VAL A 63 -26.38 11.45 -8.66
C VAL A 63 -27.11 12.11 -7.51
N PHE A 64 -28.42 12.30 -7.69
CA PHE A 64 -29.35 12.74 -6.67
C PHE A 64 -30.22 11.54 -6.29
N SER A 65 -30.04 11.04 -5.07
CA SER A 65 -30.79 9.91 -4.54
C SER A 65 -31.68 10.33 -3.38
N SER A 66 -32.91 9.81 -3.34
CA SER A 66 -33.85 10.08 -2.24
C SER A 66 -33.43 9.34 -0.97
N GLY A 67 -33.42 10.03 0.16
CA GLY A 67 -33.25 9.44 1.50
C GLY A 67 -34.50 8.74 2.05
N GLY A 68 -35.54 8.58 1.22
CA GLY A 68 -36.79 7.91 1.59
C GLY A 68 -37.54 8.63 2.71
N GLN A 69 -37.94 7.89 3.75
CA GLN A 69 -38.72 8.38 4.89
C GLN A 69 -38.02 9.48 5.69
N SER A 70 -36.70 9.62 5.55
CA SER A 70 -35.94 10.68 6.22
C SER A 70 -36.12 12.07 5.58
N GLY A 71 -36.72 12.15 4.38
CA GLY A 71 -36.93 13.40 3.66
C GLY A 71 -35.65 14.05 3.11
N GLN A 72 -34.52 13.36 3.21
CA GLN A 72 -33.21 13.84 2.77
C GLN A 72 -33.00 13.63 1.26
N MET A 73 -32.06 14.37 0.68
CA MET A 73 -31.50 14.12 -0.66
C MET A 73 -30.01 13.87 -0.54
N ILE A 74 -29.56 12.71 -1.01
CA ILE A 74 -28.15 12.31 -1.01
C ILE A 74 -27.56 12.68 -2.38
N VAL A 75 -26.43 13.39 -2.36
CA VAL A 75 -25.73 13.83 -3.57
C VAL A 75 -24.33 13.24 -3.58
N TYR A 76 -24.01 12.44 -4.59
CA TYR A 76 -22.70 11.80 -4.72
C TYR A 76 -22.24 11.73 -6.17
N GLY A 77 -20.93 11.72 -6.37
CA GLY A 77 -20.30 11.59 -7.69
C GLY A 77 -20.18 10.13 -8.12
N ILE A 78 -20.15 9.88 -9.43
CA ILE A 78 -19.82 8.58 -10.02
C ILE A 78 -18.71 8.77 -11.05
N PRO A 79 -17.68 7.88 -11.12
CA PRO A 79 -17.57 6.58 -10.46
C PRO A 79 -16.76 6.55 -9.15
N SER A 80 -16.52 7.72 -8.52
CA SER A 80 -15.73 7.97 -7.28
C SER A 80 -15.30 6.76 -6.45
#